data_AF-A0AA38PWT3-F1
#
_entry.id   AF-A0AA38PWT3-F1
#
_cell.length_a   1.000
_cell.length_b   1.000
_cell.length_c   1.000
_cell.angle_alpha   90.00
_cell.angle_beta   90.00
_cell.angle_gamma   90.00
#
_symmetry.space_group_name_H-M   'P 1'
#
loop_
_entity.id
_entity.type
_entity.pdbx_description
1 polymer ?
#
loop_
_entity_poly.entity_id
_entity_poly.type
_entity_poly.pdbx_seq_one_letter_code
_entity_poly.pdbx_strand_id
1 'polypeptide(L)'
;MAPVQVPGTFGFTTMAIQNIDGTYPLTDDKKWASIVPPKGGFIRLGPVGAPFSIALYHQLHCVNGIRFAYVAARDGLFKHAKDREAAFQHVNHCFDVLRQSLLCKADTTLIPLGPDKQHTRRCRDWTQIRAFVDDNHQFWGDTPLQLPSNRSGQGSSSLSKIAVTIHF
;
A
#
# COMPACT_ATOMS: atom_id res chain seq x y z
N MET A 1 24.16 4.08 -18.10
CA MET A 1 24.61 4.46 -16.74
C MET A 1 23.46 4.20 -15.78
N ALA A 2 23.73 3.50 -14.68
CA ALA A 2 22.68 3.03 -13.76
C ALA A 2 22.40 4.07 -12.66
N PRO A 3 21.13 4.34 -12.31
CA PRO A 3 20.78 5.20 -11.19
C PRO A 3 21.05 4.49 -9.85
N VAL A 4 21.39 5.27 -8.81
CA VAL A 4 21.48 4.80 -7.42
C VAL A 4 20.08 4.34 -6.94
N GLN A 5 20.00 3.14 -6.37
CA GLN A 5 18.77 2.46 -5.95
C GLN A 5 18.94 1.89 -4.53
N VAL A 6 17.83 1.47 -3.91
CA VAL A 6 17.83 0.67 -2.67
C VAL A 6 18.78 -0.53 -2.84
N PRO A 7 19.61 -0.90 -1.84
CA PRO A 7 20.54 -2.02 -1.97
C PRO A 7 19.82 -3.29 -2.41
N GLY A 8 20.20 -3.84 -3.57
CA GLY A 8 19.63 -5.07 -4.11
C GLY A 8 19.35 -5.01 -5.62
N THR A 9 19.38 -6.18 -6.26
CA THR A 9 18.93 -6.37 -7.65
C THR A 9 17.51 -6.93 -7.63
N PHE A 10 16.56 -6.16 -8.15
CA PHE A 10 15.16 -6.59 -8.27
C PHE A 10 14.88 -6.97 -9.74
N GLY A 11 14.34 -8.16 -9.95
CA GLY A 11 13.94 -8.66 -11.26
C GLY A 11 12.80 -7.86 -11.90
N PHE A 12 12.58 -8.11 -13.18
CA PHE A 12 11.37 -7.66 -13.88
C PHE A 12 10.35 -8.79 -13.84
N THR A 13 9.08 -8.45 -13.60
CA THR A 13 7.95 -9.38 -13.74
C THR A 13 6.93 -8.80 -14.71
N THR A 14 6.15 -9.67 -15.34
CA THR A 14 5.08 -9.29 -16.24
C THR A 14 3.76 -9.76 -15.67
N MET A 15 2.79 -8.86 -15.58
CA MET A 15 1.43 -9.18 -15.14
C MET A 15 0.47 -8.93 -16.30
N ALA A 16 -0.25 -9.97 -16.72
CA ALA A 16 -1.37 -9.82 -17.64
C ALA A 16 -2.57 -9.26 -16.87
N ILE A 17 -3.11 -8.13 -17.31
CA ILE A 17 -4.32 -7.55 -16.72
C ILE A 17 -5.52 -8.27 -17.34
N GLN A 18 -6.12 -9.20 -16.59
CA GLN A 18 -7.38 -9.84 -16.94
C GLN A 18 -8.53 -9.11 -16.24
N ASN A 19 -9.58 -8.76 -16.97
CA ASN A 19 -10.82 -8.20 -16.41
C ASN A 19 -11.61 -9.32 -15.74
N ILE A 20 -11.20 -9.72 -14.52
CA ILE A 20 -11.98 -10.63 -13.69
C ILE A 20 -12.60 -9.80 -12.56
N ASP A 21 -13.88 -9.49 -12.74
CA ASP A 21 -14.74 -8.90 -11.72
C ASP A 21 -14.65 -9.75 -10.44
N GLY A 22 -14.35 -9.12 -9.29
CA GLY A 22 -14.42 -9.77 -7.99
C GLY A 22 -13.10 -10.24 -7.35
N THR A 23 -11.94 -10.03 -7.98
CA THR A 23 -10.66 -10.38 -7.33
C THR A 23 -10.37 -9.52 -6.10
N TYR A 24 -10.84 -8.27 -6.01
CA TYR A 24 -10.79 -7.45 -4.79
C TYR A 24 -12.10 -6.67 -4.60
N PRO A 25 -13.13 -7.30 -4.01
CA PRO A 25 -14.44 -6.65 -3.83
C PRO A 25 -14.33 -5.35 -3.04
N LEU A 26 -15.12 -4.33 -3.40
CA LEU A 26 -15.09 -3.03 -2.74
C LEU A 26 -15.44 -3.09 -1.25
N THR A 27 -16.09 -4.14 -0.76
CA THR A 27 -16.50 -4.29 0.65
C THR A 27 -15.68 -5.32 1.42
N ASP A 28 -14.68 -5.96 0.79
CA ASP A 28 -13.87 -6.99 1.43
C ASP A 28 -12.61 -6.39 2.08
N ASP A 29 -12.79 -5.82 3.27
CA ASP A 29 -11.73 -5.15 4.01
C ASP A 29 -10.54 -6.07 4.31
N LYS A 30 -10.79 -7.36 4.55
CA LYS A 30 -9.74 -8.34 4.84
C LYS A 30 -8.85 -8.56 3.62
N LYS A 31 -9.45 -8.68 2.45
CA LYS A 31 -8.71 -8.88 1.20
C LYS A 31 -7.89 -7.64 0.83
N TRP A 32 -8.45 -6.43 0.99
CA TRP A 32 -7.71 -5.19 0.78
C TRP A 32 -6.56 -4.98 1.78
N ALA A 33 -6.77 -5.38 3.05
CA ALA A 33 -5.71 -5.32 4.06
C ALA A 33 -4.53 -6.26 3.72
N SER A 34 -4.80 -7.41 3.08
CA SER A 34 -3.78 -8.42 2.75
C SER A 34 -2.78 -7.99 1.66
N ILE A 35 -3.07 -6.93 0.91
CA ILE A 35 -2.21 -6.44 -0.18
C ILE A 35 -0.96 -5.75 0.40
N VAL A 36 -1.13 -5.05 1.52
CA VAL A 36 -0.04 -4.40 2.25
C VAL A 36 0.53 -5.42 3.25
N PRO A 37 1.85 -5.65 3.28
CA PRO A 37 2.47 -6.52 4.27
C PRO A 37 2.14 -6.08 5.70
N PRO A 38 2.32 -6.98 6.69
CA PRO A 38 2.20 -6.63 8.10
C PRO A 38 2.93 -5.33 8.45
N LYS A 39 2.50 -4.65 9.52
CA LYS A 39 3.07 -3.36 9.94
C LYS A 39 3.07 -2.27 8.84
N GLY A 40 2.15 -2.36 7.86
CA GLY A 40 1.94 -1.31 6.85
C GLY A 40 3.03 -1.21 5.78
N GLY A 41 3.90 -2.22 5.64
CA GLY A 41 4.96 -2.23 4.64
C GLY A 41 6.10 -1.22 4.89
N PHE A 42 6.24 -0.69 6.11
CA PHE A 42 7.37 0.13 6.50
C PHE A 42 8.62 -0.73 6.74
N ILE A 43 9.79 -0.31 6.29
CA ILE A 43 11.08 -1.00 6.53
C ILE A 43 11.95 -0.20 7.49
N ARG A 44 13.07 -0.79 7.91
CA ARG A 44 14.09 -0.22 8.78
C ARG A 44 15.47 -0.33 8.18
N LEU A 45 16.19 0.79 8.07
CA LEU A 45 17.52 0.84 7.47
C LEU A 45 18.52 1.60 8.35
N GLY A 46 19.81 1.29 8.15
CA GLY A 46 20.91 1.94 8.86
C GLY A 46 21.16 1.37 10.26
N PRO A 47 22.22 1.86 10.93
CA PRO A 47 22.70 1.30 12.21
C PRO A 47 21.70 1.43 13.36
N VAL A 48 20.74 2.37 13.25
CA VAL A 48 19.70 2.62 14.26
C VAL A 48 18.31 2.14 13.83
N GLY A 49 18.19 1.48 12.68
CA GLY A 49 16.90 0.95 12.20
C GLY A 49 15.85 2.02 11.90
N ALA A 50 16.24 3.12 11.23
CA ALA A 50 15.33 4.22 10.92
C ALA A 50 14.18 3.77 9.99
N PRO A 51 12.93 4.24 10.22
CA PRO A 51 11.76 3.81 9.45
C PRO A 51 11.73 4.41 8.04
N PHE A 52 11.32 3.64 7.05
CA PHE A 52 11.04 4.12 5.69
C PHE A 52 9.78 3.46 5.14
N SER A 53 9.05 4.16 4.27
CA SER A 53 7.95 3.56 3.51
C SER A 53 8.44 3.08 2.14
N ILE A 54 8.01 1.90 1.73
CA ILE A 54 8.16 1.46 0.33
C ILE A 54 7.06 2.11 -0.50
N ALA A 55 7.44 2.79 -1.59
CA ALA A 55 6.51 3.52 -2.46
C ALA A 55 5.32 2.67 -2.95
N LEU A 56 5.58 1.41 -3.34
CA LEU A 56 4.52 0.46 -3.74
C LEU A 56 3.45 0.30 -2.64
N TYR A 57 3.86 0.05 -1.40
CA TYR A 57 2.92 -0.19 -0.30
C TYR A 57 2.22 1.07 0.16
N HIS A 58 2.87 2.23 0.06
CA HIS A 58 2.21 3.51 0.29
C HIS A 58 1.10 3.76 -0.74
N GLN A 59 1.38 3.52 -2.03
CA GLN A 59 0.37 3.65 -3.09
C GLN A 59 -0.82 2.71 -2.85
N LEU A 60 -0.57 1.45 -2.47
CA LEU A 60 -1.63 0.48 -2.17
C LEU A 60 -2.45 0.87 -0.94
N HIS A 61 -1.81 1.39 0.10
CA HIS A 61 -2.49 1.97 1.26
C HIS A 61 -3.40 3.14 0.85
N CYS A 62 -2.93 4.04 -0.01
CA CYS A 62 -3.71 5.15 -0.54
C CYS A 62 -4.94 4.68 -1.32
N VAL A 63 -4.80 3.67 -2.19
CA VAL A 63 -5.94 3.09 -2.92
C VAL A 63 -6.98 2.51 -1.95
N ASN A 64 -6.56 1.78 -0.92
CA ASN A 64 -7.49 1.25 0.08
C ASN A 64 -8.16 2.37 0.90
N GLY A 65 -7.43 3.44 1.23
CA GLY A 65 -7.98 4.61 1.92
C GLY A 65 -9.10 5.28 1.12
N ILE A 66 -8.87 5.49 -0.19
CA ILE A 66 -9.89 6.03 -1.11
C ILE A 66 -11.10 5.11 -1.20
N ARG A 67 -10.87 3.79 -1.35
CA ARG A 67 -11.95 2.78 -1.36
C ARG A 67 -12.79 2.86 -0.08
N PHE A 68 -12.15 2.83 1.09
CA PHE A 68 -12.84 2.89 2.37
C PHE A 68 -13.67 4.17 2.49
N ALA A 69 -13.09 5.32 2.15
CA ALA A 69 -13.81 6.59 2.18
C ALA A 69 -15.02 6.59 1.23
N TYR A 70 -14.89 6.01 0.04
CA TYR A 70 -16.00 5.84 -0.89
C TYR A 70 -17.12 4.97 -0.31
N VAL A 71 -16.80 3.78 0.21
CA VAL A 71 -17.78 2.86 0.80
C VAL A 71 -18.46 3.49 2.01
N ALA A 72 -17.68 4.10 2.91
CA ALA A 72 -18.20 4.78 4.09
C ALA A 72 -19.11 5.95 3.74
N ALA A 73 -18.80 6.71 2.67
CA ALA A 73 -19.67 7.78 2.18
C ALA A 73 -20.96 7.21 1.56
N ARG A 74 -20.86 6.20 0.69
CA ARG A 74 -22.00 5.52 0.06
C ARG A 74 -22.98 4.98 1.10
N ASP A 75 -22.46 4.36 2.15
CA ASP A 75 -23.26 3.70 3.19
C ASP A 75 -23.65 4.65 4.34
N GLY A 76 -23.32 5.95 4.23
CA GLY A 76 -23.68 6.96 5.23
C GLY A 76 -23.00 6.79 6.59
N LEU A 77 -21.85 6.09 6.64
CA LEU A 77 -21.16 5.76 7.89
C LEU A 77 -20.45 6.94 8.54
N PHE A 78 -20.18 8.01 7.80
CA PHE A 78 -19.62 9.23 8.38
C PHE A 78 -20.68 10.07 9.11
N LYS A 79 -20.97 9.67 10.35
CA LYS A 79 -21.98 10.30 11.20
C LYS A 79 -21.58 11.70 11.67
N HIS A 80 -20.30 11.93 11.94
CA HIS A 80 -19.81 13.20 12.47
C HIS A 80 -19.03 14.01 11.43
N ALA A 81 -19.16 15.34 11.48
CA ALA A 81 -18.47 16.25 10.56
C ALA A 81 -16.94 16.16 10.67
N LYS A 82 -16.41 15.92 11.88
CA LYS A 82 -14.96 15.74 12.10
C LYS A 82 -14.40 14.52 11.41
N ASP A 83 -15.15 13.40 11.40
CA ASP A 83 -14.72 12.16 10.74
C ASP A 83 -14.70 12.33 9.22
N ARG A 84 -15.68 13.07 8.67
CA ARG A 84 -15.70 13.44 7.24
C ARG A 84 -14.51 14.31 6.85
N GLU A 85 -14.22 15.32 7.66
CA GLU A 85 -13.10 16.23 7.40
C GLU A 85 -11.76 15.51 7.46
N ALA A 86 -11.54 14.67 8.49
CA ALA A 86 -10.34 13.84 8.59
C ALA A 86 -10.20 12.89 7.40
N ALA A 87 -11.30 12.26 6.97
CA ALA A 87 -11.31 11.40 5.78
C ALA A 87 -10.98 12.20 4.51
N PHE A 88 -11.54 13.40 4.35
CA PHE A 88 -11.26 14.26 3.20
C PHE A 88 -9.78 14.68 3.14
N GLN A 89 -9.21 15.15 4.24
CA GLN A 89 -7.80 15.53 4.32
C GLN A 89 -6.88 14.35 3.99
N HIS A 90 -7.20 13.17 4.52
CA HIS A 90 -6.46 11.94 4.24
C HIS A 90 -6.54 11.54 2.76
N VAL A 91 -7.75 11.56 2.19
CA VAL A 91 -7.98 11.24 0.76
C VAL A 91 -7.27 12.23 -0.15
N ASN A 92 -7.30 13.53 0.17
CA ASN A 92 -6.59 14.55 -0.60
C ASN A 92 -5.08 14.31 -0.63
N HIS A 93 -4.48 13.98 0.52
CA HIS A 93 -3.07 13.57 0.58
C HIS A 93 -2.80 12.31 -0.24
N CYS A 94 -3.68 11.30 -0.16
CA CYS A 94 -3.57 10.07 -0.94
C CYS A 94 -3.61 10.33 -2.45
N PHE A 95 -4.48 11.23 -2.91
CA PHE A 95 -4.53 11.63 -4.32
C PHE A 95 -3.21 12.23 -4.79
N ASP A 96 -2.57 13.09 -3.99
CA ASP A 96 -1.29 13.66 -4.37
C ASP A 96 -0.17 12.60 -4.42
N VAL A 97 -0.12 11.67 -3.45
CA VAL A 97 0.83 10.55 -3.48
C VAL A 97 0.66 9.67 -4.73
N LEU A 98 -0.59 9.36 -5.10
CA LEU A 98 -0.88 8.59 -6.32
C LEU A 98 -0.51 9.37 -7.58
N ARG A 99 -0.82 10.67 -7.63
CA ARG A 99 -0.43 11.56 -8.74
C ARG A 99 1.09 11.59 -8.91
N GLN A 100 1.84 11.83 -7.84
CA GLN A 100 3.31 11.82 -7.86
C GLN A 100 3.84 10.47 -8.37
N SER A 101 3.22 9.37 -7.97
CA SER A 101 3.60 8.04 -8.39
C SER A 101 3.36 7.79 -9.88
N LEU A 102 2.20 8.20 -10.40
CA LEU A 102 1.89 8.13 -11.83
C LEU A 102 2.87 8.97 -12.65
N LEU A 103 3.18 10.17 -12.19
CA LEU A 103 4.16 11.05 -12.84
C LEU A 103 5.58 10.48 -12.80
N CYS A 104 5.99 9.91 -11.66
CA CYS A 104 7.30 9.30 -11.49
C CYS A 104 7.47 8.05 -12.37
N LYS A 105 6.40 7.26 -12.54
CA LYS A 105 6.42 6.09 -13.42
C LYS A 105 6.29 6.44 -14.88
N ALA A 106 5.54 7.51 -15.22
CA ALA A 106 5.29 7.99 -16.57
C ALA A 106 5.12 6.83 -17.56
N ASP A 107 4.16 5.93 -17.27
CA ASP A 107 3.99 4.70 -18.02
C ASP A 107 3.60 5.00 -19.48
N THR A 108 4.54 4.76 -20.40
CA THR A 108 4.39 5.00 -21.84
C THR A 108 3.77 3.83 -22.59
N THR A 109 3.25 2.81 -21.89
CA THR A 109 2.59 1.67 -22.52
C THR A 109 1.40 2.14 -23.35
N LEU A 110 1.42 1.85 -24.65
CA LEU A 110 0.32 2.13 -25.55
C LEU A 110 -0.82 1.14 -25.29
N ILE A 111 -2.05 1.65 -25.23
CA ILE A 111 -3.26 0.84 -25.04
C ILE A 111 -4.00 0.78 -26.39
N PRO A 112 -4.26 -0.41 -26.94
CA PRO A 112 -5.02 -0.56 -28.18
C PRO A 112 -6.45 0.00 -28.06
N LEU A 113 -6.95 0.64 -29.13
CA LEU A 113 -8.33 1.18 -29.20
C LEU A 113 -9.34 0.22 -29.85
N GLY A 114 -8.90 -0.99 -30.25
CA GLY A 114 -9.72 -1.99 -30.92
C GLY A 114 -10.57 -2.86 -29.98
N PRO A 115 -11.34 -3.82 -30.53
CA PRO A 115 -12.13 -4.76 -29.73
C PRO A 115 -11.25 -5.65 -28.84
N ASP A 116 -10.01 -5.92 -29.26
CA ASP A 116 -8.99 -6.52 -28.40
C ASP A 116 -8.16 -5.45 -27.70
N LYS A 117 -8.34 -5.35 -26.38
CA LYS A 117 -7.69 -4.38 -25.49
C LYS A 117 -6.52 -4.98 -24.70
N GLN A 118 -6.16 -6.24 -24.98
CA GLN A 118 -5.03 -6.89 -24.32
C GLN A 118 -3.74 -6.13 -24.62
N HIS A 119 -2.97 -5.86 -23.56
CA HIS A 119 -1.66 -5.24 -23.66
C HIS A 119 -0.80 -5.70 -22.50
N THR A 120 0.51 -5.74 -22.74
CA THR A 120 1.50 -6.16 -21.76
C THR A 120 2.17 -4.93 -21.17
N ARG A 121 2.31 -4.89 -19.84
CA ARG A 121 3.06 -3.84 -19.13
C ARG A 121 4.34 -4.42 -18.55
N ARG A 122 5.43 -3.65 -18.62
CA ARG A 122 6.68 -3.99 -17.94
C ARG A 122 6.63 -3.49 -16.50
N CYS A 123 6.52 -4.42 -15.56
CA CYS A 123 6.47 -4.10 -14.14
C CYS A 123 7.81 -4.42 -13.47
N ARG A 124 8.08 -3.75 -12.35
CA ARG A 124 9.07 -4.23 -11.40
C ARG A 124 8.50 -5.43 -10.67
N ASP A 125 9.32 -6.42 -10.37
CA ASP A 125 8.89 -7.57 -9.60
C ASP A 125 8.59 -7.19 -8.15
N TRP A 126 7.30 -7.01 -7.86
CA TRP A 126 6.83 -6.62 -6.54
C TRP A 126 6.96 -7.74 -5.51
N THR A 127 7.04 -9.00 -5.94
CA THR A 127 7.17 -10.15 -5.02
C THR A 127 8.50 -10.11 -4.28
N GLN A 128 9.56 -9.72 -4.98
CA GLN A 128 10.90 -9.54 -4.41
C GLN A 128 10.95 -8.36 -3.44
N ILE A 129 10.20 -7.29 -3.74
CA ILE A 129 10.05 -6.15 -2.82
C ILE A 129 9.33 -6.60 -1.54
N ARG A 130 8.32 -7.47 -1.64
CA ARG A 130 7.65 -8.07 -0.46
C ARG A 130 8.60 -8.87 0.39
N ALA A 131 9.32 -9.83 -0.20
CA ALA A 131 10.28 -10.66 0.51
C ALA A 131 11.29 -9.81 1.29
N PHE A 132 11.81 -8.75 0.66
CA PHE A 132 12.69 -7.80 1.32
C PHE A 132 12.06 -7.13 2.55
N VAL A 133 10.80 -6.70 2.48
CA VAL A 133 10.10 -6.09 3.62
C VAL A 133 9.94 -7.09 4.77
N ASP A 134 9.57 -8.33 4.45
CA ASP A 134 9.37 -9.38 5.44
C ASP A 134 10.69 -9.74 6.15
N ASP A 135 11.77 -9.93 5.40
CA ASP A 135 13.12 -10.19 5.94
C ASP A 135 13.58 -9.03 6.82
N ASN A 136 13.31 -7.80 6.40
CA ASN A 136 13.62 -6.62 7.19
C ASN A 136 12.85 -6.59 8.52
N HIS A 137 11.60 -7.04 8.54
CA HIS A 137 10.82 -7.12 9.78
C HIS A 137 11.36 -8.17 10.74
N GLN A 138 11.80 -9.30 10.20
CA GLN A 138 12.41 -10.38 10.96
C GLN A 138 13.72 -9.92 11.58
N PHE A 139 14.61 -9.29 10.79
CA PHE A 139 15.91 -8.81 11.27
C PHE A 139 15.78 -7.85 12.46
N TRP A 140 14.81 -6.94 12.40
CA TRP A 140 14.54 -5.97 13.46
C TRP A 140 13.42 -6.41 14.43
N GLY A 141 13.17 -7.71 14.57
CA GLY A 141 12.02 -8.27 15.29
C GLY A 141 11.84 -7.72 16.71
N ASP A 142 12.93 -7.58 17.45
CA ASP A 142 12.94 -7.14 18.86
C ASP A 142 13.01 -5.62 19.04
N THR A 143 13.16 -4.86 17.94
CA THR A 143 13.23 -3.40 17.97
C THR A 143 11.89 -2.79 17.57
N PRO A 144 11.25 -1.93 18.39
CA PRO A 144 10.02 -1.25 18.00
C PRO A 144 10.21 -0.31 16.79
N LEU A 145 9.23 -0.27 15.87
CA LEU A 145 9.24 0.69 14.75
C LEU A 145 8.78 2.06 15.27
N GLN A 146 9.70 3.01 15.40
CA GLN A 146 9.36 4.38 15.81
C GLN A 146 8.96 5.18 14.58
N LEU A 147 7.69 5.58 14.48
CA LEU A 147 7.20 6.44 13.41
C LEU A 147 7.12 7.90 13.91
N PRO A 148 7.36 8.91 13.05
CA PRO A 148 7.18 10.31 13.43
C PRO A 148 5.77 10.59 13.96
N SER A 149 5.67 11.37 15.03
CA SER A 149 4.47 11.58 15.85
C SER A 149 3.32 12.36 15.19
N ASN A 150 3.50 12.90 13.98
CA ASN A 150 2.53 13.78 13.31
C ASN A 150 1.44 13.06 12.49
N ARG A 151 1.18 11.77 12.72
CA ARG A 151 -0.07 11.16 12.22
C ARG A 151 -1.23 11.55 13.12
N SER A 152 -1.80 12.73 12.88
CA SER A 152 -3.08 13.18 13.44
C SER A 152 -4.19 12.24 13.00
N GLY A 153 -4.42 11.22 13.83
CA GLY A 153 -5.46 10.22 13.74
C GLY A 153 -5.29 9.28 14.91
N GLN A 154 -5.61 9.77 16.12
CA GLN A 154 -5.67 8.94 17.32
C GLN A 154 -6.68 7.80 17.12
N GLY A 155 -6.16 6.63 16.78
CA GLY A 155 -6.62 5.38 17.33
C GLY A 155 -5.58 4.94 18.35
N SER A 156 -5.79 5.29 19.62
CA SER A 156 -5.26 4.45 20.70
C SER A 156 -5.94 3.09 20.54
N SER A 157 -5.36 2.19 19.75
CA SER A 157 -5.62 0.78 19.98
C SER A 157 -4.71 0.41 21.13
N SER A 158 -5.29 0.43 22.34
CA SER A 158 -4.95 -0.60 23.31
C SER A 158 -4.84 -1.89 22.51
N LEU A 159 -3.63 -2.45 22.42
CA LEU A 159 -3.44 -3.78 21.88
C LEU A 159 -4.10 -4.73 22.88
N SER A 160 -5.42 -4.83 22.82
CA SER A 160 -6.13 -5.99 23.33
C SER A 160 -5.45 -7.16 22.64
N LYS A 161 -4.85 -8.03 23.46
CA LYS A 161 -4.25 -9.29 23.03
C LYS A 161 -5.30 -10.07 22.23
N ILE A 162 -5.33 -9.87 20.92
CA ILE A 162 -5.93 -10.83 20.01
C ILE A 162 -4.83 -11.85 19.79
N ALA A 163 -4.86 -12.90 20.61
CA ALA A 163 -4.12 -14.11 20.30
C ALA A 163 -4.67 -14.64 18.97
N VAL A 164 -3.93 -14.39 17.89
CA VAL A 164 -4.12 -15.12 16.64
C VAL A 164 -3.41 -16.45 16.83
N THR A 165 -4.14 -17.42 17.39
CA THR A 165 -3.67 -18.81 17.37
C THR A 165 -3.85 -19.32 15.94
N ILE A 166 -2.72 -19.55 15.27
CA ILE A 166 -2.67 -20.19 13.96
C ILE A 166 -2.88 -21.69 14.20
N HIS A 167 -3.96 -22.24 13.65
CA HIS A 167 -4.05 -23.67 13.40
C HIS A 167 -4.03 -23.91 11.89
N PHE A 168 -3.21 -24.89 11.50
CA PHE A 168 -3.00 -25.37 10.14
C PHE A 168 -4.28 -25.95 9.55
#